data_AF-A0A820IBM6-F1
#
_entry.id   AF-A0A820IBM6-F1
#
_cell.length_a   1.000
_cell.length_b   1.000
_cell.length_c   1.000
_cell.angle_alpha   90.00
_cell.angle_beta   90.00
_cell.angle_gamma   90.00
#
_symmetry.space_group_name_H-M   'P 1'
#
loop_
_entity.id
_entity.type
_entity.pdbx_description
1 polymer ?
#
loop_
_entity_poly.entity_id
_entity_poly.type
_entity_poly.pdbx_seq_one_letter_code
_entity_poly.pdbx_strand_id
1 'polypeptide(L)'
;FDLSTGRVFHCEVLRQEIVSNNNDTNNRFITDSDILLIAFHHAATDRSAYQLFLNDLCFAYNTNVEWTGDEDLLQYVDYSVHERLIDMTPSRDFWLLELKDYDFEHRLSLSTDQHCLSNDQRSGFASIAQISFDKNISKSFLNYVSTHQTTPFQLGLSILYAFLFKLTHGENDLCISFLNANRYRSELQNIMGMFVSALPCRMQINSHLSFDELVKCVQEKCISILEHSHYPLQHILTDIHAHQSNVAFLQTVFDFITRSPDIDQLSFDDVDLRPIELKQSTEIAKFDFMLTFIYNPMSNDDMLSCRIVCSHDLFEDMTVTKIARRFEYLIEQLFSMDSNINQTDILVSPITKLSLILPEEVYEMEQIVFSRQPDIMNEAPASYAQARIWLDERIRFDSKNSQVA
;
A
#
# COMPACT_ATOMS: atom_id res chain seq x y z
N PHE A 1 21.56 6.55 -15.70
CA PHE A 1 21.97 7.47 -14.62
C PHE A 1 23.35 7.08 -14.12
N ASP A 2 24.15 8.06 -13.71
CA ASP A 2 25.44 7.84 -13.05
C ASP A 2 25.57 8.85 -11.90
N LEU A 3 25.36 8.35 -10.69
CA LEU A 3 25.35 9.16 -9.47
C LEU A 3 26.73 9.75 -9.16
N SER A 4 27.81 9.06 -9.56
CA SER A 4 29.18 9.51 -9.28
C SER A 4 29.56 10.77 -10.06
N THR A 5 28.93 10.97 -11.22
CA THR A 5 29.13 12.13 -12.10
C THR A 5 27.98 13.14 -12.03
N GLY A 6 27.02 12.96 -11.12
CA GLY A 6 25.86 13.84 -10.96
C GLY A 6 24.81 13.71 -12.07
N ARG A 7 24.89 12.68 -12.92
CA ARG A 7 23.94 12.43 -14.00
C ARG A 7 22.69 11.72 -13.48
N VAL A 8 21.82 12.52 -12.86
CA VAL A 8 20.58 12.08 -12.18
C VAL A 8 19.29 12.48 -12.92
N PHE A 9 19.42 13.18 -14.05
CA PHE A 9 18.30 13.64 -14.86
C PHE A 9 18.56 13.30 -16.32
N HIS A 10 17.52 12.85 -17.02
CA HIS A 10 17.52 12.61 -18.45
C HIS A 10 16.22 13.17 -19.03
N CYS A 11 16.33 13.88 -20.14
CA CYS A 11 15.19 14.41 -20.89
C CYS A 11 15.44 14.16 -22.36
N GLU A 12 14.48 13.53 -23.04
CA GLU A 12 14.60 13.15 -24.45
C GLU A 12 13.25 13.30 -25.16
N VAL A 13 13.29 13.75 -26.40
CA VAL A 13 12.10 13.79 -27.27
C VAL A 13 12.18 12.61 -28.22
N LEU A 14 11.31 11.63 -28.04
CA LEU A 14 11.17 10.48 -28.91
C LEU A 14 10.25 10.86 -30.07
N ARG A 15 10.79 10.88 -31.28
CA ARG A 15 10.03 11.21 -32.49
C ARG A 15 9.48 9.97 -33.15
N GLN A 16 8.18 9.95 -33.42
CA GLN A 16 7.52 8.82 -34.05
C GLN A 16 7.73 8.80 -35.57
N GLU A 17 7.93 9.97 -36.19
CA GLU A 17 8.26 10.09 -37.62
C GLU A 17 9.69 10.61 -37.81
N ILE A 18 10.52 9.83 -38.54
CA ILE A 18 11.82 10.31 -39.01
C ILE A 18 11.54 11.19 -40.23
N VAL A 19 11.53 12.51 -40.03
CA VAL A 19 11.44 13.45 -41.15
C VAL A 19 12.76 13.41 -41.93
N SER A 20 12.83 12.52 -42.92
CA SER A 20 13.91 12.49 -43.89
C SER A 20 13.71 13.63 -44.90
N ASN A 21 14.20 14.83 -44.60
CA ASN A 21 14.54 15.79 -45.65
C ASN A 21 15.63 16.78 -45.22
N ASN A 22 16.72 16.75 -45.97
CA ASN A 22 17.99 17.45 -45.73
C ASN A 22 17.95 18.98 -45.89
N ASN A 23 16.79 19.65 -45.81
CA ASN A 23 16.74 21.10 -46.06
C ASN A 23 15.69 21.92 -45.28
N ASP A 24 14.93 21.34 -44.33
CA ASP A 24 13.89 22.12 -43.62
C ASP A 24 14.23 22.42 -42.16
N THR A 25 14.13 23.71 -41.83
CA THR A 25 14.10 24.28 -40.47
C THR A 25 12.96 23.76 -39.60
N ASN A 26 12.10 22.88 -40.12
CA ASN A 26 10.97 22.24 -39.42
C ASN A 26 11.39 21.18 -38.41
N ASN A 27 12.66 20.75 -38.38
CA ASN A 27 13.15 19.83 -37.36
C ASN A 27 13.30 20.44 -35.95
N ARG A 28 12.96 21.72 -35.77
CA ARG A 28 13.02 22.42 -34.47
C ARG A 28 11.78 22.26 -33.61
N PHE A 29 10.61 21.95 -34.18
CA PHE A 29 9.34 21.92 -33.45
C PHE A 29 8.89 20.50 -33.14
N ILE A 30 8.21 20.34 -32.01
CA ILE A 30 7.59 19.09 -31.56
C ILE A 30 6.24 18.94 -32.28
N THR A 31 5.85 17.70 -32.57
CA THR A 31 4.55 17.35 -33.18
C THR A 31 3.67 16.57 -32.20
N ASP A 32 2.36 16.48 -32.47
CA ASP A 32 1.40 15.77 -31.61
C ASP A 32 1.71 14.26 -31.43
N SER A 33 2.55 13.69 -32.30
CA SER A 33 2.98 12.29 -32.23
C SER A 33 4.31 12.08 -31.49
N ASP A 34 5.00 13.16 -31.13
CA ASP A 34 6.26 13.09 -30.40
C ASP A 34 6.00 12.85 -28.90
N ILE A 35 6.92 12.13 -28.25
CA ILE A 35 6.82 11.80 -26.83
C ILE A 35 7.96 12.49 -26.09
N LEU A 36 7.63 13.29 -25.09
CA LEU A 36 8.60 13.84 -24.15
C LEU A 36 8.86 12.85 -23.01
N LEU A 37 10.06 12.29 -22.96
CA LEU A 37 10.50 11.42 -21.88
C LEU A 37 11.31 12.24 -20.88
N ILE A 38 10.80 12.37 -19.66
CA ILE A 38 11.49 12.98 -18.52
C ILE A 38 11.73 11.89 -17.48
N ALA A 39 13.00 11.69 -17.09
CA ALA A 39 13.37 10.69 -16.11
C ALA A 39 14.36 11.25 -15.09
N PHE A 40 14.04 11.06 -13.82
CA PHE A 40 14.93 11.38 -12.71
C PHE A 40 15.34 10.12 -11.96
N HIS A 41 16.57 10.12 -11.46
CA HIS A 41 17.00 9.14 -10.47
C HIS A 41 16.41 9.51 -9.11
N HIS A 42 15.70 8.57 -8.47
CA HIS A 42 14.97 8.81 -7.21
C HIS A 42 15.85 9.26 -6.03
N ALA A 43 17.17 9.08 -6.12
CA ALA A 43 18.13 9.62 -5.15
C ALA A 43 18.22 11.16 -5.15
N ALA A 44 17.77 11.82 -6.22
CA ALA A 44 17.78 13.27 -6.36
C ALA A 44 16.39 13.91 -6.27
N THR A 45 15.32 13.12 -6.45
CA THR A 45 13.95 13.62 -6.55
C THR A 45 12.96 12.68 -5.90
N ASP A 46 11.99 13.25 -5.19
CA ASP A 46 10.77 12.59 -4.77
C ASP A 46 9.54 13.04 -5.58
N ARG A 47 8.35 12.53 -5.21
CA ARG A 47 7.08 12.84 -5.88
C ARG A 47 6.76 14.34 -5.85
N SER A 48 7.01 15.01 -4.71
CA SER A 48 6.76 16.44 -4.57
C SER A 48 7.75 17.26 -5.40
N ALA A 49 9.04 16.91 -5.39
CA ALA A 49 10.05 17.54 -6.23
C ALA A 49 9.71 17.40 -7.72
N TYR A 50 9.22 16.23 -8.14
CA TYR A 50 8.79 16.04 -9.52
C TYR A 50 7.66 16.99 -9.91
N GLN A 51 6.67 17.20 -9.03
CA GLN A 51 5.59 18.16 -9.27
C GLN A 51 6.08 19.61 -9.34
N LEU A 52 7.01 20.01 -8.45
CA LEU A 52 7.65 21.32 -8.51
C LEU A 52 8.36 21.53 -9.85
N PHE A 53 9.15 20.55 -10.29
CA PHE A 53 9.84 20.60 -11.57
C PHE A 53 8.89 20.81 -12.74
N LEU A 54 7.76 20.09 -12.78
CA LEU A 54 6.78 20.25 -13.86
C LEU A 54 6.14 21.64 -13.86
N ASN A 55 5.80 22.16 -12.67
CA ASN A 55 5.24 23.50 -12.54
C ASN A 55 6.23 24.58 -13.00
N ASP A 56 7.49 24.46 -12.57
CA ASP A 56 8.57 25.38 -12.95
C ASP A 56 8.85 25.31 -14.46
N LEU A 57 8.81 24.11 -15.04
CA LEU A 57 8.98 23.90 -16.47
C LEU A 57 7.85 24.58 -17.28
N CYS A 58 6.59 24.41 -16.86
CA CYS A 58 5.46 25.10 -17.48
C CYS A 58 5.56 26.62 -17.35
N PHE A 59 5.92 27.11 -16.15
CA PHE A 59 6.08 28.54 -15.91
C PHE A 59 7.18 29.15 -16.77
N ALA A 60 8.36 28.52 -16.82
CA ALA A 60 9.50 28.99 -17.60
C ALA A 60 9.17 29.02 -19.10
N TYR A 61 8.45 28.01 -19.60
CA TYR A 61 8.04 27.96 -21.00
C TYR A 61 7.05 29.07 -21.35
N ASN A 62 5.95 29.20 -20.60
CA ASN A 62 4.84 30.12 -20.93
C ASN A 62 5.23 31.60 -20.74
N THR A 63 6.12 31.89 -19.81
CA THR A 63 6.53 33.28 -19.53
C THR A 63 7.75 33.71 -20.33
N ASN A 64 8.50 32.76 -20.88
CA ASN A 64 9.82 32.97 -21.48
C ASN A 64 10.75 33.83 -20.60
N VAL A 65 10.55 33.76 -19.28
CA VAL A 65 11.38 34.43 -18.29
C VAL A 65 12.51 33.49 -17.94
N GLU A 66 13.76 33.92 -18.15
CA GLU A 66 14.89 33.24 -17.55
C GLU A 66 14.76 33.31 -16.04
N TRP A 67 14.68 32.15 -15.38
CA TRP A 67 14.72 32.08 -13.94
C TRP A 67 16.07 32.64 -13.46
N THR A 68 16.02 33.85 -12.92
CA THR A 68 17.14 34.44 -12.20
C THR A 68 17.06 33.90 -10.79
N GLY A 69 17.55 32.67 -10.61
CA GLY A 69 17.56 31.99 -9.32
C GLY A 69 18.17 32.91 -8.27
N ASP A 70 17.43 33.13 -7.19
CA ASP A 70 17.95 33.82 -6.03
C ASP A 70 18.88 32.83 -5.31
N GLU A 71 20.20 33.11 -5.36
CA GLU A 71 21.23 32.27 -4.73
C GLU A 71 21.01 32.11 -3.22
N ASP A 72 20.23 33.01 -2.60
CA ASP A 72 19.88 32.98 -1.18
C ASP A 72 18.73 32.00 -0.86
N LEU A 73 18.14 31.33 -1.86
CA LEU A 73 17.09 30.32 -1.62
C LEU A 73 17.66 29.06 -0.97
N LEU A 74 16.94 28.57 0.03
CA LEU A 74 17.27 27.33 0.75
C LEU A 74 17.36 26.15 -0.22
N GLN A 75 18.51 25.47 -0.24
CA GLN A 75 18.75 24.30 -1.09
C GLN A 75 18.70 22.99 -0.30
N TYR A 76 18.58 21.88 -1.02
CA TYR A 76 18.61 20.54 -0.41
C TYR A 76 19.93 20.26 0.35
N VAL A 77 21.03 20.85 -0.11
CA VAL A 77 22.34 20.74 0.57
C VAL A 77 22.30 21.42 1.93
N ASP A 78 21.67 22.58 2.05
CA ASP A 78 21.51 23.29 3.32
C ASP A 78 20.67 22.47 4.31
N TYR A 79 19.57 21.88 3.83
CA TYR A 79 18.77 20.93 4.61
C TYR A 79 19.63 19.73 5.08
N SER A 80 20.41 19.14 4.17
CA SER A 80 21.26 17.98 4.46
C SER A 80 22.36 18.29 5.50
N VAL A 81 22.89 19.52 5.51
CA VAL A 81 23.83 19.99 6.53
C VAL A 81 23.12 20.25 7.84
N HIS A 82 21.95 20.91 7.81
CA HIS A 82 21.15 21.19 9.00
C HIS A 82 20.76 19.90 9.73
N GLU A 83 20.29 18.88 9.01
CA GLU A 83 19.89 17.58 9.55
C GLU A 83 21.03 16.91 10.36
N ARG A 84 22.29 17.10 9.95
CA ARG A 84 23.46 16.56 10.67
C ARG A 84 23.86 17.34 11.91
N LEU A 85 23.44 18.61 12.01
CA LEU A 85 23.83 19.51 13.10
C LEU A 85 22.81 19.56 14.23
N ILE A 86 21.55 19.23 13.95
CA ILE A 86 20.50 19.23 14.96
C ILE A 86 20.64 18.06 15.93
N ASP A 87 20.36 18.32 17.21
CA ASP A 87 20.31 17.27 18.21
C ASP A 87 19.06 16.42 18.01
N MET A 88 19.27 15.19 17.55
CA MET A 88 18.22 14.20 17.31
C MET A 88 18.03 13.22 18.46
N THR A 89 18.69 13.43 19.62
CA THR A 89 18.65 12.52 20.76
C THR A 89 17.22 12.12 21.17
N PRO A 90 16.25 13.05 21.30
CA PRO A 90 14.88 12.68 21.64
C PRO A 90 14.23 11.73 20.62
N SER A 91 14.46 11.97 19.32
CA SER A 91 13.92 11.13 18.25
C SER A 91 14.60 9.77 18.19
N ARG A 92 15.92 9.73 18.38
CA ARG A 92 16.66 8.46 18.51
C ARG A 92 16.10 7.61 19.65
N ASP A 93 15.94 8.21 20.83
CA ASP A 93 15.48 7.50 22.02
C ASP A 93 14.02 7.01 21.86
N PHE A 94 13.17 7.80 21.17
CA PHE A 94 11.84 7.35 20.75
C PHE A 94 11.90 6.10 19.87
N TRP A 95 12.71 6.11 18.79
CA TRP A 95 12.79 4.99 17.86
C TRP A 95 13.37 3.72 18.49
N LEU A 96 14.37 3.86 19.36
CA LEU A 96 14.91 2.75 20.15
C LEU A 96 13.85 2.12 21.06
N LEU A 97 12.93 2.91 21.62
CA LEU A 97 11.85 2.42 22.44
C LEU A 97 10.72 1.79 21.60
N GLU A 98 10.30 2.47 20.53
CA GLU A 98 9.19 2.08 19.66
C GLU A 98 9.43 0.69 19.03
N LEU A 99 10.67 0.42 18.63
CA LEU A 99 11.04 -0.80 17.93
C LEU A 99 11.80 -1.79 18.82
N LYS A 100 11.82 -1.54 20.12
CA LYS A 100 12.50 -2.39 21.11
C LYS A 100 11.96 -3.81 21.08
N ASP A 101 12.85 -4.81 21.01
CA ASP A 101 12.49 -6.22 21.02
C ASP A 101 11.60 -6.65 19.83
N TYR A 102 11.49 -5.84 18.77
CA TYR A 102 10.88 -6.28 17.52
C TYR A 102 11.84 -7.26 16.82
N ASP A 103 11.30 -8.35 16.26
CA ASP A 103 12.09 -9.29 15.47
C ASP A 103 12.00 -8.89 14.00
N PHE A 104 13.08 -8.28 13.51
CA PHE A 104 13.18 -7.81 12.13
C PHE A 104 13.63 -8.91 11.16
N GLU A 105 14.07 -10.06 11.68
CA GLU A 105 14.35 -11.25 10.86
C GLU A 105 13.08 -12.06 10.63
N HIS A 106 12.11 -11.96 11.54
CA HIS A 106 10.78 -12.52 11.37
C HIS A 106 10.08 -11.90 10.17
N ARG A 107 9.74 -12.74 9.20
CA ARG A 107 8.95 -12.37 8.04
C ARG A 107 7.49 -12.66 8.35
N LEU A 108 6.61 -11.75 7.93
CA LEU A 108 5.17 -11.99 7.99
C LEU A 108 4.85 -13.33 7.32
N SER A 109 4.01 -14.13 7.98
CA SER A 109 3.62 -15.47 7.53
C SER A 109 2.63 -15.41 6.36
N LEU A 110 3.02 -14.74 5.27
CA LEU A 110 2.25 -14.63 4.03
C LEU A 110 2.44 -15.90 3.21
N SER A 111 1.37 -16.39 2.59
CA SER A 111 1.42 -17.50 1.63
C SER A 111 2.13 -17.05 0.35
N THR A 112 3.47 -17.11 0.34
CA THR A 112 4.29 -16.85 -0.85
C THR A 112 4.35 -18.09 -1.73
N ASP A 113 4.50 -17.90 -3.04
CA ASP A 113 4.60 -19.00 -4.01
C ASP A 113 6.03 -19.54 -4.08
N GLN A 114 7.02 -18.70 -3.74
CA GLN A 114 8.44 -18.99 -3.86
C GLN A 114 9.20 -18.65 -2.57
N HIS A 115 10.41 -19.20 -2.44
CA HIS A 115 11.33 -18.85 -1.36
C HIS A 115 12.02 -17.52 -1.64
N CYS A 116 12.19 -16.71 -0.60
CA CYS A 116 12.84 -15.41 -0.73
C CYS A 116 14.27 -15.53 -1.23
N LEU A 117 14.58 -14.81 -2.29
CA LEU A 117 15.96 -14.58 -2.76
C LEU A 117 16.69 -13.62 -1.81
N SER A 118 18.02 -13.68 -1.82
CA SER A 118 18.83 -12.64 -1.16
C SER A 118 18.61 -11.28 -1.84
N ASN A 119 18.75 -10.16 -1.12
CA ASN A 119 18.48 -8.82 -1.65
C ASN A 119 19.27 -8.52 -2.95
N ASP A 120 20.51 -9.02 -3.06
CA ASP A 120 21.37 -8.82 -4.23
C ASP A 120 20.92 -9.60 -5.48
N GLN A 121 19.95 -10.50 -5.33
CA GLN A 121 19.44 -11.37 -6.39
C GLN A 121 17.99 -11.05 -6.80
N ARG A 122 17.40 -9.98 -6.24
CA ARG A 122 16.03 -9.58 -6.59
C ARG A 122 15.98 -9.14 -8.05
N SER A 123 15.00 -9.65 -8.78
CA SER A 123 14.77 -9.28 -10.18
C SER A 123 14.25 -7.85 -10.31
N GLY A 124 13.56 -7.36 -9.27
CA GLY A 124 12.87 -6.08 -9.27
C GLY A 124 11.54 -6.07 -10.02
N PHE A 125 11.13 -7.20 -10.62
CA PHE A 125 9.83 -7.31 -11.29
C PHE A 125 8.69 -7.37 -10.27
N ALA A 126 7.56 -6.76 -10.63
CA ALA A 126 6.36 -6.75 -9.83
C ALA A 126 5.24 -7.64 -10.39
N SER A 127 4.50 -8.24 -9.48
CA SER A 127 3.15 -8.76 -9.69
C SER A 127 2.16 -7.76 -9.11
N ILE A 128 1.15 -7.35 -9.89
CA ILE A 128 0.24 -6.24 -9.52
C ILE A 128 -1.22 -6.65 -9.59
N ALA A 129 -1.99 -6.16 -8.64
CA ALA A 129 -3.45 -6.10 -8.74
C ALA A 129 -3.96 -4.69 -8.44
N GLN A 130 -4.94 -4.25 -9.23
CA GLN A 130 -5.65 -2.99 -9.03
C GLN A 130 -7.09 -3.27 -8.64
N ILE A 131 -7.62 -2.49 -7.71
CA ILE A 131 -8.98 -2.58 -7.21
C ILE A 131 -9.58 -1.18 -7.33
N SER A 132 -10.68 -1.04 -8.05
CA SER A 132 -11.45 0.20 -8.12
C SER A 132 -12.71 0.04 -7.29
N PHE A 133 -12.93 0.92 -6.33
CA PHE A 133 -14.11 0.86 -5.48
C PHE A 133 -15.24 1.67 -6.09
N ASP A 134 -16.46 1.15 -5.96
CA ASP A 134 -17.63 1.89 -6.39
C ASP A 134 -17.82 3.20 -5.59
N LYS A 135 -18.73 4.02 -6.10
CA LYS A 135 -19.06 5.32 -5.50
C LYS A 135 -19.60 5.22 -4.06
N ASN A 136 -20.30 4.14 -3.72
CA ASN A 136 -20.92 3.99 -2.41
C ASN A 136 -19.89 3.65 -1.35
N ILE A 137 -19.03 2.67 -1.63
CA ILE A 137 -17.88 2.30 -0.78
C ILE A 137 -16.98 3.51 -0.57
N SER A 138 -16.63 4.21 -1.66
CA SER A 138 -15.77 5.40 -1.60
C SER A 138 -16.38 6.50 -0.70
N LYS A 139 -17.69 6.74 -0.80
CA LYS A 139 -18.39 7.69 0.07
C LYS A 139 -18.46 7.23 1.52
N SER A 140 -18.76 5.96 1.77
CA SER A 140 -18.79 5.38 3.12
C SER A 140 -17.43 5.49 3.80
N PHE A 141 -16.35 5.20 3.08
CA PHE A 141 -14.98 5.38 3.55
C PHE A 141 -14.70 6.82 3.97
N LEU A 142 -14.98 7.81 3.10
CA LEU A 142 -14.76 9.23 3.43
C LEU A 142 -15.70 9.74 4.55
N ASN A 143 -16.94 9.22 4.61
CA ASN A 143 -17.86 9.55 5.68
C ASN A 143 -17.36 9.02 7.03
N TYR A 144 -16.80 7.82 7.06
CA TYR A 144 -16.15 7.28 8.25
C TYR A 144 -15.01 8.19 8.71
N VAL A 145 -14.13 8.59 7.77
CA VAL A 145 -13.00 9.50 8.03
C VAL A 145 -13.50 10.79 8.71
N SER A 146 -14.51 11.43 8.13
CA SER A 146 -15.10 12.67 8.67
C SER A 146 -15.74 12.47 10.05
N THR A 147 -16.52 11.39 10.21
CA THR A 147 -17.28 11.11 11.45
C THR A 147 -16.35 10.81 12.63
N HIS A 148 -15.26 10.09 12.38
CA HIS A 148 -14.30 9.67 13.41
C HIS A 148 -13.11 10.62 13.56
N GLN A 149 -13.10 11.75 12.85
CA GLN A 149 -12.02 12.75 12.89
C GLN A 149 -10.63 12.14 12.67
N THR A 150 -10.56 11.18 11.75
CA THR A 150 -9.31 10.52 11.32
C THR A 150 -8.93 11.03 9.93
N THR A 151 -7.79 10.59 9.40
CA THR A 151 -7.40 10.86 8.00
C THR A 151 -7.63 9.65 7.10
N PRO A 152 -7.82 9.84 5.78
CA PRO A 152 -7.90 8.72 4.82
C PRO A 152 -6.69 7.79 4.91
N PHE A 153 -5.50 8.35 5.13
CA PHE A 153 -4.26 7.60 5.35
C PHE A 153 -4.36 6.70 6.59
N GLN A 154 -4.78 7.24 7.74
CA GLN A 154 -4.89 6.49 8.99
C GLN A 154 -5.92 5.37 8.88
N LEU A 155 -7.07 5.62 8.24
CA LEU A 155 -8.07 4.60 8.00
C LEU A 155 -7.55 3.50 7.06
N GLY A 156 -6.92 3.87 5.94
CA GLY A 156 -6.33 2.91 5.00
C GLY A 156 -5.26 2.03 5.65
N LEU A 157 -4.40 2.62 6.48
CA LEU A 157 -3.38 1.88 7.23
C LEU A 157 -4.01 0.92 8.26
N SER A 158 -5.09 1.34 8.93
CA SER A 158 -5.85 0.49 9.86
C SER A 158 -6.47 -0.72 9.17
N ILE A 159 -6.99 -0.53 7.96
CA ILE A 159 -7.53 -1.63 7.14
C ILE A 159 -6.41 -2.59 6.77
N LEU A 160 -5.22 -2.10 6.40
CA LEU A 160 -4.09 -2.96 6.10
C LEU A 160 -3.64 -3.77 7.34
N TYR A 161 -3.59 -3.17 8.53
CA TYR A 161 -3.31 -3.91 9.77
C TYR A 161 -4.34 -5.01 10.03
N ALA A 162 -5.64 -4.71 9.92
CA ALA A 162 -6.71 -5.69 10.08
C ALA A 162 -6.59 -6.81 9.02
N PHE A 163 -6.30 -6.44 7.78
CA PHE A 163 -6.12 -7.38 6.67
C PHE A 163 -4.94 -8.32 6.92
N LEU A 164 -3.76 -7.78 7.24
CA LEU A 164 -2.56 -8.58 7.49
C LEU A 164 -2.75 -9.48 8.72
N PHE A 165 -3.31 -8.95 9.82
CA PHE A 165 -3.65 -9.76 10.99
C PHE A 165 -4.49 -10.99 10.62
N LYS A 166 -5.50 -10.82 9.77
CA LYS A 166 -6.34 -11.92 9.30
C LYS A 166 -5.62 -12.84 8.32
N LEU A 167 -4.79 -12.28 7.45
CA LEU A 167 -4.07 -13.00 6.40
C LEU A 167 -2.96 -13.89 6.97
N THR A 168 -2.29 -13.45 8.04
CA THR A 168 -1.23 -14.18 8.75
C THR A 168 -1.75 -15.03 9.92
N HIS A 169 -3.05 -15.34 9.91
CA HIS A 169 -3.70 -16.21 10.90
C HIS A 169 -3.62 -15.71 12.36
N GLY A 170 -3.65 -14.39 12.57
CA GLY A 170 -3.73 -13.77 13.88
C GLY A 170 -2.37 -13.39 14.48
N GLU A 171 -1.34 -13.22 13.65
CA GLU A 171 -0.06 -12.65 14.08
C GLU A 171 -0.28 -11.26 14.68
N ASN A 172 0.16 -11.07 15.92
CA ASN A 172 -0.18 -9.91 16.74
C ASN A 172 0.90 -8.83 16.77
N ASP A 173 2.14 -9.09 16.39
CA ASP A 173 3.20 -8.08 16.35
C ASP A 173 3.53 -7.73 14.90
N LEU A 174 2.86 -6.70 14.36
CA LEU A 174 3.00 -6.30 12.96
C LEU A 174 3.77 -4.98 12.88
N CYS A 175 4.79 -4.94 12.02
CA CYS A 175 5.47 -3.69 11.66
C CYS A 175 5.24 -3.38 10.17
N ILE A 176 4.44 -2.36 9.90
CA ILE A 176 4.17 -1.86 8.55
C ILE A 176 4.91 -0.54 8.40
N SER A 177 5.70 -0.40 7.33
CA SER A 177 6.30 0.90 7.02
C SER A 177 5.35 1.74 6.19
N PHE A 178 5.36 3.06 6.37
CA PHE A 178 4.60 3.96 5.53
C PHE A 178 5.48 5.07 4.95
N LEU A 179 5.12 5.56 3.76
CA LEU A 179 5.88 6.61 3.10
C LEU A 179 5.44 7.99 3.61
N ASN A 180 6.38 8.74 4.18
CA ASN A 180 6.19 10.12 4.59
C ASN A 180 6.93 11.05 3.62
N ALA A 181 6.28 12.13 3.16
CA ALA A 181 6.94 13.14 2.32
C ALA A 181 8.09 13.85 3.05
N ASN A 182 8.06 13.87 4.38
CA ASN A 182 9.08 14.44 5.26
C ASN A 182 9.41 15.92 4.99
N ARG A 183 8.45 16.65 4.41
CA ARG A 183 8.51 18.11 4.21
C ARG A 183 7.72 18.79 5.33
N TYR A 184 8.20 18.58 6.56
CA TYR A 184 7.51 18.95 7.80
C TYR A 184 7.57 20.45 8.15
N ARG A 185 8.35 21.25 7.41
CA ARG A 185 8.37 22.72 7.50
C ARG A 185 7.97 23.32 6.15
N SER A 186 7.33 24.49 6.20
CA SER A 186 6.93 25.26 5.02
C SER A 186 8.08 25.53 4.05
N GLU A 187 9.26 25.81 4.61
CA GLU A 187 10.49 26.13 3.90
C GLU A 187 10.99 24.94 3.07
N LEU A 188 10.62 23.71 3.45
CA LEU A 188 11.00 22.49 2.72
C LEU A 188 10.03 22.16 1.58
N GLN A 189 8.85 22.80 1.50
CA GLN A 189 7.83 22.40 0.52
C GLN A 189 8.24 22.68 -0.92
N ASN A 190 9.03 23.73 -1.16
CA ASN A 190 9.39 24.22 -2.49
C ASN A 190 10.86 23.89 -2.87
N ILE A 191 11.46 22.87 -2.25
CA ILE A 191 12.85 22.48 -2.50
C ILE A 191 12.91 21.24 -3.38
N MET A 192 13.65 21.30 -4.48
CA MET A 192 14.01 20.11 -5.26
C MET A 192 14.92 19.19 -4.43
N GLY A 193 14.54 17.92 -4.28
CA GLY A 193 15.32 16.96 -3.49
C GLY A 193 14.58 15.67 -3.18
N MET A 194 15.27 14.78 -2.46
CA MET A 194 14.74 13.49 -2.00
C MET A 194 14.46 13.57 -0.49
N PHE A 195 13.25 13.98 -0.11
CA PHE A 195 12.86 14.06 1.31
C PHE A 195 12.12 12.83 1.78
N VAL A 196 11.41 12.14 0.88
CA VAL A 196 10.57 10.98 1.22
C VAL A 196 11.34 9.97 2.06
N SER A 197 10.78 9.63 3.22
CA SER A 197 11.31 8.63 4.14
C SER A 197 10.26 7.54 4.37
N ALA A 198 10.72 6.29 4.48
CA ALA A 198 9.87 5.20 4.92
C ALA A 198 9.96 5.11 6.45
N LEU A 199 8.82 5.24 7.12
CA LEU A 199 8.74 5.24 8.58
C LEU A 199 8.08 3.94 9.05
N PRO A 200 8.73 3.18 9.91
CA PRO A 200 8.13 1.98 10.48
C PRO A 200 7.06 2.34 11.50
N CYS A 201 5.98 1.58 11.46
CA CYS A 201 4.90 1.65 12.42
C CYS A 201 4.74 0.24 12.98
N ARG A 202 5.09 0.03 14.25
CA ARG A 202 4.92 -1.26 14.92
C ARG A 202 3.64 -1.22 15.76
N MET A 203 2.85 -2.27 15.65
CA MET A 203 1.62 -2.43 16.41
C MET A 203 1.50 -3.84 17.00
N GLN A 204 1.23 -3.88 18.30
CA GLN A 204 0.80 -5.07 19.02
C GLN A 204 -0.74 -5.15 18.96
N ILE A 205 -1.25 -5.90 17.99
CA ILE A 205 -2.67 -6.06 17.72
C ILE A 205 -3.29 -7.07 18.69
N ASN A 206 -4.24 -6.59 19.49
CA ASN A 206 -5.08 -7.47 20.30
C ASN A 206 -6.28 -7.97 19.48
N SER A 207 -6.46 -9.29 19.44
CA SER A 207 -7.51 -9.98 18.68
C SER A 207 -8.94 -9.63 19.10
N HIS A 208 -9.11 -9.03 20.28
CA HIS A 208 -10.39 -8.56 20.81
C HIS A 208 -10.70 -7.10 20.49
N LEU A 209 -9.76 -6.33 19.93
CA LEU A 209 -10.02 -4.96 19.51
C LEU A 209 -11.10 -4.94 18.44
N SER A 210 -12.06 -4.03 18.60
CA SER A 210 -12.93 -3.64 17.51
C SER A 210 -12.15 -2.93 16.41
N PHE A 211 -12.74 -2.84 15.22
CA PHE A 211 -12.14 -2.09 14.13
C PHE A 211 -12.01 -0.60 14.49
N ASP A 212 -13.01 0.00 15.15
CA ASP A 212 -12.96 1.40 15.60
C ASP A 212 -11.84 1.65 16.63
N GLU A 213 -11.62 0.71 17.55
CA GLU A 213 -10.50 0.80 18.50
C GLU A 213 -9.16 0.67 17.78
N LEU A 214 -9.04 -0.23 16.80
CA LEU A 214 -7.84 -0.34 15.98
C LEU A 214 -7.53 0.98 15.26
N VAL A 215 -8.54 1.63 14.66
CA VAL A 215 -8.36 2.92 13.99
C VAL A 215 -7.83 3.99 14.95
N LYS A 216 -8.35 4.05 16.19
CA LYS A 216 -7.86 4.97 17.21
C LYS A 216 -6.41 4.69 17.59
N CYS A 217 -6.04 3.42 17.79
CA CYS A 217 -4.66 3.04 18.06
C CYS A 217 -3.71 3.44 16.92
N VAL A 218 -4.11 3.23 15.66
CA VAL A 218 -3.34 3.63 14.48
C VAL A 218 -3.20 5.16 14.41
N GLN A 219 -4.27 5.89 14.71
CA GLN A 219 -4.25 7.35 14.72
C GLN A 219 -3.23 7.90 15.73
N GLU A 220 -3.29 7.45 16.98
CA GLU A 220 -2.36 7.84 18.05
C GLU A 220 -0.91 7.48 17.69
N LYS A 221 -0.72 6.25 17.18
CA LYS A 221 0.60 5.76 16.75
C LYS A 221 1.19 6.61 15.63
N CYS A 222 0.41 6.91 14.59
CA CYS A 222 0.85 7.76 13.48
C CYS A 222 1.26 9.16 13.95
N ILE A 223 0.50 9.77 14.87
CA ILE A 223 0.83 11.10 15.43
C ILE A 223 2.20 11.04 16.13
N SER A 224 2.40 10.06 17.01
CA SER A 224 3.68 9.90 17.73
C SER A 224 4.87 9.68 16.79
N ILE A 225 4.70 8.88 15.74
CA ILE A 225 5.76 8.64 14.74
C ILE A 225 6.08 9.91 13.95
N LEU A 226 5.06 10.69 13.57
CA LEU A 226 5.25 11.90 12.76
C LEU A 226 6.04 12.99 13.50
N GLU A 227 5.92 13.08 14.83
CA GLU A 227 6.74 13.99 15.66
C GLU A 227 8.25 13.69 15.54
N HIS A 228 8.60 12.42 15.30
CA HIS A 228 9.97 11.92 15.18
C HIS A 228 10.37 11.52 13.75
N SER A 229 9.55 11.88 12.76
CA SER A 229 9.71 11.49 11.34
C SER A 229 10.96 12.06 10.67
N HIS A 230 11.51 13.13 11.22
CA HIS A 230 12.72 13.79 10.73
C HIS A 230 14.00 13.00 11.07
N TYR A 231 13.91 11.94 11.87
CA TYR A 231 15.06 11.07 12.14
C TYR A 231 15.30 10.14 10.94
N PRO A 232 16.51 10.14 10.34
CA PRO A 232 16.77 9.36 9.13
C PRO A 232 16.57 7.86 9.34
N LEU A 233 15.91 7.20 8.38
CA LEU A 233 15.69 5.76 8.41
C LEU A 233 17.01 4.98 8.57
N GLN A 234 18.09 5.42 7.91
CA GLN A 234 19.39 4.76 8.03
C GLN A 234 19.92 4.81 9.47
N HIS A 235 19.64 5.88 10.21
CA HIS A 235 20.00 5.97 11.63
C HIS A 235 19.11 5.07 12.48
N ILE A 236 17.78 5.05 12.26
CA ILE A 236 16.86 4.09 12.89
C ILE A 236 17.40 2.66 12.76
N LEU A 237 17.77 2.26 11.54
CA LEU A 237 18.33 0.94 11.24
C LEU A 237 19.66 0.68 11.95
N THR A 238 20.56 1.67 11.95
CA THR A 238 21.89 1.54 12.58
C THR A 238 21.78 1.40 14.09
N ASP A 239 20.90 2.18 14.72
CA ASP A 239 20.73 2.20 16.18
C ASP A 239 20.06 0.92 16.70
N ILE A 240 19.13 0.35 15.93
CA ILE A 240 18.40 -0.87 16.33
C ILE A 240 19.17 -2.13 15.94
N HIS A 241 19.85 -2.12 14.80
CA HIS A 241 20.62 -3.25 14.27
C HIS A 241 22.09 -2.90 14.04
N ALA A 242 22.84 -2.79 15.13
CA ALA A 242 24.27 -2.45 15.11
C ALA A 242 25.19 -3.40 14.30
N HIS A 243 24.68 -4.48 13.69
CA HIS A 243 25.50 -5.55 13.10
C HIS A 243 25.05 -6.09 11.72
N GLN A 244 24.03 -5.53 11.06
CA GLN A 244 23.56 -6.08 9.78
C GLN A 244 23.31 -4.98 8.75
N SER A 245 24.08 -5.00 7.65
CA SER A 245 23.99 -4.07 6.53
C SER A 245 22.79 -4.31 5.60
N ASN A 246 22.02 -5.38 5.81
CA ASN A 246 20.90 -5.80 4.96
C ASN A 246 19.64 -6.06 5.80
N VAL A 247 19.14 -5.04 6.51
CA VAL A 247 17.86 -5.19 7.22
C VAL A 247 16.73 -5.22 6.20
N ALA A 248 16.00 -6.32 6.13
CA ALA A 248 14.76 -6.48 5.37
C ALA A 248 13.60 -5.77 6.09
N PHE A 249 13.79 -4.51 6.50
CA PHE A 249 12.83 -3.79 7.34
C PHE A 249 11.60 -3.29 6.60
N LEU A 250 11.73 -3.07 5.30
CA LEU A 250 10.67 -2.53 4.46
C LEU A 250 10.00 -3.64 3.64
N GLN A 251 9.65 -4.76 4.27
CA GLN A 251 8.94 -5.86 3.59
C GLN A 251 7.54 -5.42 3.17
N THR A 252 6.79 -4.84 4.11
CA THR A 252 5.42 -4.39 3.90
C THR A 252 5.33 -2.88 4.01
N VAL A 253 4.89 -2.25 2.93
CA VAL A 253 4.80 -0.79 2.82
C VAL A 253 3.39 -0.33 2.50
N PHE A 254 2.97 0.75 3.14
CA PHE A 254 1.73 1.46 2.91
C PHE A 254 1.99 2.85 2.33
N ASP A 255 1.21 3.25 1.33
CA ASP A 255 1.18 4.63 0.82
C ASP A 255 -0.28 5.07 0.60
N PHE A 256 -0.52 6.36 0.73
CA PHE A 256 -1.80 6.98 0.37
C PHE A 256 -1.52 8.18 -0.52
N ILE A 257 -1.97 8.10 -1.76
CA ILE A 257 -1.72 9.12 -2.77
C ILE A 257 -3.03 9.83 -3.07
N THR A 258 -3.02 11.16 -2.98
CA THR A 258 -4.09 11.98 -3.57
C THR A 258 -3.62 12.43 -4.95
N ARG A 259 -4.37 12.10 -6.01
CA ARG A 259 -4.08 12.60 -7.35
C ARG A 259 -4.40 14.09 -7.39
N SER A 260 -3.40 14.89 -7.78
CA SER A 260 -3.61 16.31 -8.09
C SER A 260 -4.02 16.46 -9.56
N PRO A 261 -5.06 17.26 -9.87
CA PRO A 261 -5.47 17.52 -11.24
C PRO A 261 -4.35 18.16 -12.09
N ASP A 262 -3.46 18.94 -11.46
CA ASP A 262 -2.40 19.68 -12.14
C ASP A 262 -1.35 18.78 -12.83
N ILE A 263 -1.26 17.51 -12.43
CA ILE A 263 -0.29 16.56 -13.00
C ILE A 263 -0.84 15.91 -14.28
N ASP A 264 -2.17 15.88 -14.45
CA ASP A 264 -2.82 15.16 -15.55
C ASP A 264 -2.93 16.01 -16.84
N GLN A 265 -2.71 17.33 -16.77
CA GLN A 265 -2.66 18.25 -17.91
C GLN A 265 -1.62 19.35 -17.67
N LEU A 266 -0.45 19.21 -18.30
CA LEU A 266 0.55 20.27 -18.34
C LEU A 266 0.36 21.10 -19.60
N SER A 267 0.04 22.38 -19.45
CA SER A 267 -0.22 23.27 -20.57
C SER A 267 0.97 24.21 -20.81
N PHE A 268 1.48 24.15 -22.03
CA PHE A 268 2.61 24.89 -22.58
C PHE A 268 2.11 25.81 -23.69
N ASP A 269 1.59 26.99 -23.32
CA ASP A 269 0.87 27.93 -24.18
C ASP A 269 -0.26 27.28 -25.02
N ASP A 270 0.03 26.90 -26.25
CA ASP A 270 -0.88 26.28 -27.22
C ASP A 270 -0.77 24.74 -27.27
N VAL A 271 0.07 24.14 -26.43
CA VAL A 271 0.33 22.69 -26.39
C VAL A 271 -0.05 22.10 -25.03
N ASP A 272 -0.93 21.12 -25.03
CA ASP A 272 -1.26 20.34 -23.83
C ASP A 272 -0.52 18.99 -23.86
N LEU A 273 0.38 18.77 -22.90
CA LEU A 273 0.96 17.45 -22.68
C LEU A 273 0.01 16.58 -21.87
N ARG A 274 -0.16 15.36 -22.34
CA ARG A 274 -0.93 14.33 -21.64
C ARG A 274 0.00 13.21 -21.19
N PRO A 275 -0.11 12.74 -19.94
CA PRO A 275 0.60 11.54 -19.52
C PRO A 275 0.27 10.36 -20.42
N ILE A 276 1.29 9.67 -20.92
CA ILE A 276 1.13 8.43 -21.67
C ILE A 276 1.24 7.27 -20.69
N GLU A 277 0.15 6.52 -20.51
CA GLU A 277 0.20 5.25 -19.80
C GLU A 277 0.91 4.20 -20.65
N LEU A 278 2.11 3.81 -20.23
CA LEU A 278 2.86 2.74 -20.86
C LEU A 278 2.24 1.39 -20.48
N LYS A 279 1.35 0.88 -21.34
CA LYS A 279 0.64 -0.41 -21.17
C LYS A 279 1.55 -1.64 -20.97
N GLN A 280 2.84 -1.52 -21.28
CA GLN A 280 3.85 -2.58 -21.17
C GLN A 280 5.09 -2.11 -20.40
N SER A 281 4.95 -1.17 -19.45
CA SER A 281 6.07 -0.93 -18.55
C SER A 281 6.28 -2.18 -17.69
N THR A 282 7.53 -2.63 -17.57
CA THR A 282 7.88 -3.62 -16.55
C THR A 282 7.69 -2.93 -15.21
N GLU A 283 6.60 -3.28 -14.55
CA GLU A 283 6.27 -2.74 -13.25
C GLU A 283 7.33 -3.18 -12.24
N ILE A 284 7.77 -2.23 -11.39
CA ILE A 284 8.93 -2.42 -10.51
C ILE A 284 8.46 -2.61 -9.08
N ALA A 285 8.89 -3.70 -8.45
CA ALA A 285 8.69 -3.94 -7.03
C ALA A 285 9.91 -3.44 -6.23
N LYS A 286 9.69 -2.41 -5.40
CA LYS A 286 10.71 -1.91 -4.45
C LYS A 286 10.69 -2.67 -3.12
N PHE A 287 9.57 -3.33 -2.82
CA PHE A 287 9.27 -3.98 -1.54
C PHE A 287 8.65 -5.36 -1.80
N ASP A 288 8.59 -6.21 -0.77
CA ASP A 288 7.96 -7.53 -0.89
C ASP A 288 6.45 -7.41 -1.11
N PHE A 289 5.83 -6.49 -0.38
CA PHE A 289 4.41 -6.18 -0.44
C PHE A 289 4.19 -4.67 -0.27
N MET A 290 3.47 -4.04 -1.18
CA MET A 290 3.08 -2.64 -1.07
C MET A 290 1.60 -2.48 -1.37
N LEU A 291 0.85 -1.87 -0.45
CA LEU A 291 -0.51 -1.42 -0.68
C LEU A 291 -0.52 0.10 -0.81
N THR A 292 -1.06 0.60 -1.91
CA THR A 292 -1.26 2.04 -2.13
C THR A 292 -2.73 2.34 -2.31
N PHE A 293 -3.30 3.18 -1.46
CA PHE A 293 -4.59 3.81 -1.76
C PHE A 293 -4.37 5.02 -2.68
N ILE A 294 -5.25 5.18 -3.65
CA ILE A 294 -5.25 6.30 -4.59
C ILE A 294 -6.61 6.99 -4.47
N TYR A 295 -6.58 8.25 -4.06
CA TYR A 295 -7.76 9.11 -3.97
C TYR A 295 -7.76 10.11 -5.12
N ASN A 296 -8.82 10.08 -5.93
CA ASN A 296 -9.05 11.03 -7.00
C ASN A 296 -10.27 11.91 -6.66
N PRO A 297 -10.07 13.12 -6.13
CA PRO A 297 -11.18 13.98 -5.69
C PRO A 297 -12.07 14.47 -6.83
N MET A 298 -11.60 14.40 -8.09
CA MET A 298 -12.33 14.89 -9.27
C MET A 298 -13.13 13.78 -9.97
N SER A 299 -12.89 12.52 -9.64
CA SER A 299 -13.61 11.38 -10.22
C SER A 299 -14.88 11.07 -9.44
N ASN A 300 -15.99 10.90 -10.15
CA ASN A 300 -17.26 10.49 -9.54
C ASN A 300 -17.42 8.98 -9.40
N ASP A 301 -16.75 8.21 -10.27
CA ASP A 301 -16.95 6.77 -10.44
C ASP A 301 -15.73 5.94 -10.00
N ASP A 302 -14.53 6.54 -9.94
CA ASP A 302 -13.28 5.93 -9.47
C ASP A 302 -12.60 6.89 -8.47
N MET A 303 -13.36 7.27 -7.45
CA MET A 303 -12.92 8.26 -6.46
C MET A 303 -11.85 7.67 -5.53
N LEU A 304 -11.95 6.38 -5.20
CA LEU A 304 -10.99 5.65 -4.39
C LEU A 304 -10.64 4.34 -5.08
N SER A 305 -9.36 4.07 -5.22
CA SER A 305 -8.84 2.80 -5.70
C SER A 305 -7.64 2.34 -4.87
N CYS A 306 -7.29 1.07 -5.01
CA CYS A 306 -6.14 0.45 -4.39
C CYS A 306 -5.25 -0.19 -5.44
N ARG A 307 -3.95 -0.14 -5.20
CA ARG A 307 -2.95 -0.90 -5.95
C ARG A 307 -2.11 -1.73 -5.00
N ILE A 308 -2.10 -3.04 -5.23
CA ILE A 308 -1.22 -3.99 -4.54
C ILE A 308 -0.07 -4.31 -5.49
N VAL A 309 1.15 -4.04 -5.05
CA VAL A 309 2.38 -4.33 -5.78
C VAL A 309 3.21 -5.27 -4.93
N CYS A 310 3.47 -6.46 -5.44
CA CYS A 310 4.28 -7.46 -4.75
C CYS A 310 5.51 -7.81 -5.58
N SER A 311 6.57 -8.27 -4.92
CA SER A 311 7.75 -8.81 -5.59
C SER A 311 7.36 -10.07 -6.37
N HIS A 312 7.62 -10.10 -7.68
CA HIS A 312 7.35 -11.28 -8.52
C HIS A 312 8.19 -12.49 -8.10
N ASP A 313 9.36 -12.25 -7.50
CA ASP A 313 10.22 -13.28 -6.91
C ASP A 313 9.58 -14.01 -5.69
N LEU A 314 8.46 -13.51 -5.17
CA LEU A 314 7.75 -14.06 -4.01
C LEU A 314 6.30 -14.43 -4.31
N PHE A 315 5.63 -13.64 -5.15
CA PHE A 315 4.22 -13.76 -5.44
C PHE A 315 3.98 -13.80 -6.95
N GLU A 316 3.33 -14.85 -7.43
CA GLU A 316 2.83 -14.92 -8.79
C GLU A 316 1.58 -14.04 -8.96
N ASP A 317 1.28 -13.62 -10.19
CA ASP A 317 0.13 -12.76 -10.51
C ASP A 317 -1.20 -13.34 -9.99
N MET A 318 -1.36 -14.66 -10.06
CA MET A 318 -2.55 -15.35 -9.56
C MET A 318 -2.71 -15.19 -8.04
N THR A 319 -1.62 -15.25 -7.29
CA THR A 319 -1.62 -15.10 -5.84
C THR A 319 -1.91 -13.66 -5.44
N VAL A 320 -1.30 -12.68 -6.10
CA VAL A 320 -1.61 -11.25 -5.89
C VAL A 320 -3.07 -10.95 -6.21
N THR A 321 -3.62 -11.53 -7.28
CA THR A 321 -5.04 -11.38 -7.63
C THR A 321 -5.96 -11.95 -6.55
N LYS A 322 -5.63 -13.11 -5.96
CA LYS A 322 -6.41 -13.68 -4.85
C LYS A 322 -6.33 -12.82 -3.59
N ILE A 323 -5.14 -12.31 -3.26
CA ILE A 323 -4.96 -11.37 -2.15
C ILE A 323 -5.82 -10.12 -2.36
N ALA A 324 -5.83 -9.57 -3.57
CA ALA A 324 -6.62 -8.40 -3.93
C ALA A 324 -8.13 -8.64 -3.77
N ARG A 325 -8.65 -9.77 -4.23
CA ARG A 325 -10.06 -10.14 -4.01
C ARG A 325 -10.42 -10.24 -2.53
N ARG A 326 -9.54 -10.83 -1.70
CA ARG A 326 -9.76 -10.90 -0.25
C ARG A 326 -9.73 -9.53 0.41
N PHE A 327 -8.85 -8.63 -0.08
CA PHE A 327 -8.78 -7.26 0.39
C PHE A 327 -10.04 -6.45 0.01
N GLU A 328 -10.50 -6.59 -1.24
CA GLU A 328 -11.75 -5.99 -1.72
C GLU A 328 -12.95 -6.46 -0.88
N TYR A 329 -13.06 -7.77 -0.63
CA TYR A 329 -14.12 -8.32 0.20
C TYR A 329 -14.07 -7.81 1.66
N LEU A 330 -12.89 -7.53 2.21
CA LEU A 330 -12.75 -6.90 3.52
C LEU A 330 -13.28 -5.46 3.52
N ILE A 331 -12.96 -4.69 2.48
CA ILE A 331 -13.47 -3.32 2.29
C ILE A 331 -15.00 -3.33 2.16
N GLU A 332 -15.56 -4.27 1.40
CA GLU A 332 -17.00 -4.43 1.24
C GLU A 332 -17.68 -4.72 2.59
N GLN A 333 -17.12 -5.62 3.42
CA GLN A 333 -17.66 -5.86 4.76
C GLN A 333 -17.67 -4.61 5.65
N LEU A 334 -16.68 -3.73 5.51
CA LEU A 334 -16.55 -2.52 6.32
C LEU A 334 -17.42 -1.36 5.81
N PHE A 335 -17.62 -1.25 4.49
CA PHE A 335 -18.15 -0.03 3.86
C PHE A 335 -19.34 -0.22 2.92
N SER A 336 -19.73 -1.46 2.60
CA SER A 336 -20.96 -1.71 1.83
C SER A 336 -22.19 -1.33 2.64
N MET A 337 -23.16 -0.72 1.96
CA MET A 337 -24.43 -0.25 2.54
C MET A 337 -25.52 -1.32 2.46
N ASP A 338 -25.14 -2.61 2.45
CA ASP A 338 -26.10 -3.67 2.15
C ASP A 338 -27.03 -3.93 3.34
N SER A 339 -28.33 -3.94 3.07
CA SER A 339 -29.40 -3.91 4.09
C SER A 339 -29.47 -5.11 5.05
N ASN A 340 -28.72 -6.18 4.77
CA ASN A 340 -28.67 -7.39 5.60
C ASN A 340 -27.53 -7.42 6.61
N ILE A 341 -26.59 -6.47 6.54
CA ILE A 341 -25.43 -6.40 7.44
C ILE A 341 -25.50 -5.08 8.20
N ASN A 342 -25.66 -5.14 9.53
CA ASN A 342 -25.52 -3.95 10.35
C ASN A 342 -24.05 -3.52 10.34
N GLN A 343 -23.70 -2.58 9.47
CA GLN A 343 -22.35 -2.01 9.36
C GLN A 343 -21.83 -1.51 10.72
N THR A 344 -22.70 -0.89 11.52
CA THR A 344 -22.37 -0.46 12.89
C THR A 344 -21.95 -1.62 13.78
N ASP A 345 -22.59 -2.80 13.65
CA ASP A 345 -22.24 -3.97 14.44
C ASP A 345 -20.88 -4.55 14.02
N ILE A 346 -20.51 -4.46 12.73
CA ILE A 346 -19.20 -4.90 12.25
C ILE A 346 -18.08 -4.00 12.78
N LEU A 347 -18.24 -2.68 12.68
CA LEU A 347 -17.22 -1.71 13.09
C LEU A 347 -16.88 -1.79 14.58
N VAL A 348 -17.87 -2.10 15.42
CA VAL A 348 -17.69 -2.33 16.86
C VAL A 348 -17.40 -3.78 17.23
N SER A 349 -17.43 -4.70 16.27
CA SER A 349 -17.09 -6.10 16.52
C SER A 349 -15.58 -6.33 16.48
N PRO A 350 -15.08 -7.33 17.23
CA PRO A 350 -13.67 -7.68 17.18
C PRO A 350 -13.19 -7.96 15.77
N ILE A 351 -11.98 -7.49 15.41
CA ILE A 351 -11.37 -7.70 14.09
C ILE A 351 -11.28 -9.18 13.68
N THR A 352 -11.29 -10.10 14.67
CA THR A 352 -11.35 -11.54 14.43
C THR A 352 -12.62 -12.00 13.70
N LYS A 353 -13.72 -11.26 13.79
CA LYS A 353 -14.98 -11.56 13.09
C LYS A 353 -14.95 -11.20 11.61
N LEU A 354 -14.03 -10.34 11.17
CA LEU A 354 -13.86 -10.03 9.76
C LEU A 354 -13.42 -11.31 9.02
N SER A 355 -14.07 -11.61 7.90
CA SER A 355 -13.75 -12.79 7.09
C SER A 355 -12.86 -12.40 5.92
N LEU A 356 -11.87 -13.23 5.61
CA LEU A 356 -11.18 -13.16 4.32
C LEU A 356 -11.60 -14.31 3.39
N ILE A 357 -12.48 -15.22 3.84
CA ILE A 357 -12.99 -16.31 3.01
C ILE A 357 -14.07 -15.72 2.10
N LEU A 358 -13.90 -15.87 0.79
CA LEU A 358 -14.82 -15.31 -0.19
C LEU A 358 -16.14 -16.10 -0.17
N PRO A 359 -17.30 -15.47 -0.48
CA PRO A 359 -18.59 -16.17 -0.51
C PRO A 359 -18.61 -17.41 -1.42
N GLU A 360 -17.91 -17.35 -2.56
CA GLU A 360 -17.72 -18.47 -3.49
C GLU A 360 -16.95 -19.63 -2.84
N GLU A 361 -15.93 -19.34 -2.03
CA GLU A 361 -15.16 -20.35 -1.29
C GLU A 361 -16.01 -20.99 -0.18
N VAL A 362 -16.86 -20.21 0.50
CA VAL A 362 -17.80 -20.76 1.49
C VAL A 362 -18.75 -21.76 0.84
N TYR A 363 -19.33 -21.40 -0.29
CA TYR A 363 -20.22 -22.29 -1.04
C TYR A 363 -19.50 -23.59 -1.47
N GLU A 364 -18.27 -23.48 -2.00
CA GLU A 364 -17.46 -24.66 -2.34
C GLU A 364 -17.15 -25.54 -1.11
N MET A 365 -16.77 -24.92 0.01
CA MET A 365 -16.52 -25.63 1.26
C MET A 365 -17.76 -26.39 1.74
N GLU A 366 -18.94 -25.76 1.68
CA GLU A 366 -20.21 -26.40 2.00
C GLU A 366 -20.49 -27.59 1.07
N GLN A 367 -20.33 -27.44 -0.26
CA GLN A 367 -20.49 -28.54 -1.21
C GLN A 367 -19.51 -29.69 -0.98
N ILE A 368 -18.26 -29.39 -0.59
CA ILE A 368 -17.26 -30.41 -0.24
C ILE A 368 -17.67 -31.17 1.02
N VAL A 369 -18.20 -30.48 2.04
CA VAL A 369 -18.71 -31.13 3.26
C VAL A 369 -19.90 -32.04 2.94
N PHE A 370 -20.82 -31.61 2.06
CA PHE A 370 -21.93 -32.45 1.60
C PHE A 370 -21.47 -33.66 0.78
N SER A 371 -20.47 -33.51 -0.09
CA SER A 371 -19.93 -34.62 -0.91
C SER A 371 -19.07 -35.62 -0.11
N ARG A 372 -18.47 -35.19 1.02
CA ARG A 372 -17.76 -36.06 1.96
C ARG A 372 -18.68 -36.81 2.94
N GLN A 373 -20.01 -36.69 2.80
CA GLN A 373 -20.96 -37.65 3.35
C GLN A 373 -21.40 -38.67 2.26
N PRO A 374 -20.55 -39.64 1.86
CA PRO A 374 -21.05 -40.76 1.08
C PRO A 374 -21.82 -41.72 2.03
N ASP A 375 -23.05 -42.05 1.64
CA ASP A 375 -23.88 -43.13 2.17
C ASP A 375 -24.31 -43.07 3.64
N ILE A 376 -25.24 -42.16 3.96
CA ILE A 376 -26.33 -42.48 4.91
C ILE A 376 -27.67 -42.09 4.30
N MET A 377 -28.00 -42.63 3.12
CA MET A 377 -29.39 -42.74 2.67
C MET A 377 -29.60 -44.08 1.95
N ASN A 378 -29.88 -45.11 2.75
CA ASN A 378 -31.02 -45.98 2.52
C ASN A 378 -31.50 -46.44 3.89
N GLU A 379 -32.72 -46.03 4.26
CA GLU A 379 -33.38 -46.16 5.57
C GLU A 379 -33.13 -45.01 6.58
N ALA A 380 -33.44 -43.77 6.19
CA ALA A 380 -33.74 -42.71 7.16
C ALA A 380 -35.27 -42.54 7.29
N PRO A 381 -35.87 -42.55 8.50
CA PRO A 381 -37.32 -42.44 8.65
C PRO A 381 -37.81 -40.99 8.40
N ALA A 382 -39.00 -40.87 7.81
CA ALA A 382 -39.55 -39.63 7.24
C ALA A 382 -39.93 -38.52 8.26
N SER A 383 -39.49 -38.57 9.52
CA SER A 383 -39.74 -37.48 10.47
C SER A 383 -38.70 -37.37 11.60
N TYR A 384 -38.49 -36.15 12.08
CA TYR A 384 -37.58 -35.79 13.17
C TYR A 384 -37.84 -36.57 14.48
N ALA A 385 -39.09 -36.95 14.73
CA ALA A 385 -39.49 -37.76 15.88
C ALA A 385 -38.95 -39.20 15.80
N GLN A 386 -38.87 -39.78 14.60
CA GLN A 386 -38.34 -41.13 14.38
C GLN A 386 -36.81 -41.16 14.40
N ALA A 387 -36.14 -40.09 13.93
CA ALA A 387 -34.68 -39.96 14.03
C ALA A 387 -34.19 -39.94 15.50
N ARG A 388 -34.98 -39.34 16.40
CA ARG A 388 -34.67 -39.30 17.83
C ARG A 388 -34.84 -40.66 18.53
N ILE A 389 -35.86 -41.44 18.15
CA ILE A 389 -36.06 -42.81 18.66
C ILE A 389 -34.94 -43.75 18.17
N TRP A 390 -34.52 -43.60 16.91
CA TRP A 390 -33.42 -44.37 16.33
C TRP A 390 -32.07 -44.08 17.00
N LEU A 391 -31.80 -42.82 17.36
CA LEU A 391 -30.59 -42.46 18.12
C LEU A 391 -30.58 -43.05 19.54
N ASP A 392 -31.71 -42.99 20.25
CA ASP A 392 -31.84 -43.53 21.62
C ASP A 392 -31.70 -45.07 21.66
N GLU A 393 -32.15 -45.78 20.62
CA GLU A 393 -31.95 -47.24 20.51
C GLU A 393 -30.49 -47.61 20.22
N ARG A 394 -29.76 -46.80 19.45
CA ARG A 394 -28.35 -47.05 19.10
C ARG A 394 -27.40 -46.80 20.27
N ILE A 395 -27.67 -45.77 21.08
CA ILE A 395 -26.92 -45.48 22.33
C ILE A 395 -27.09 -46.63 23.37
N ARG A 396 -28.26 -47.30 23.38
CA ARG A 396 -28.49 -48.49 24.22
C ARG A 396 -27.81 -49.76 23.68
N PHE A 397 -27.47 -49.82 22.41
CA PHE A 397 -26.79 -50.96 21.79
C PHE A 397 -25.27 -50.92 22.04
N ASP A 398 -24.64 -49.75 21.95
CA ASP A 398 -23.19 -49.59 22.21
C ASP A 398 -22.80 -49.73 23.69
N SER A 399 -23.73 -49.44 24.62
CA SER A 399 -23.51 -49.65 26.05
C SER A 399 -23.60 -51.13 26.49
N LYS A 400 -24.09 -52.04 25.62
CA LYS A 400 -24.11 -53.50 25.89
C LYS A 400 -22.94 -54.26 25.29
N ASN A 401 -22.26 -53.73 24.27
CA ASN A 401 -21.14 -54.41 23.60
C ASN A 401 -19.75 -54.01 24.12
N SER A 402 -19.66 -53.07 25.07
CA SER A 402 -18.41 -52.64 25.72
C SER A 402 -18.01 -53.51 26.94
N GLN A 403 -18.62 -54.68 27.14
CA GLN A 403 -18.25 -55.64 28.20
C GLN A 403 -17.81 -57.03 27.73
N VAL A 404 -17.67 -57.31 26.42
CA VAL A 404 -17.07 -58.55 25.94
C VAL A 404 -16.23 -58.30 24.69
N ALA A 405 -14.93 -58.02 24.89
CA ALA A 405 -13.79 -58.44 24.06
C ALA A 405 -12.50 -57.89 24.67
#